data_AF-A0A1H7FUZ6-F1
#
_entry.id   AF-A0A1H7FUZ6-F1
#
_cell.length_a   1.000
_cell.length_b   1.000
_cell.length_c   1.000
_cell.angle_alpha   90.00
_cell.angle_beta   90.00
_cell.angle_gamma   90.00
#
_symmetry.space_group_name_H-M   'P 1'
#
loop_
_entity.id
_entity.type
_entity.pdbx_description
1 polymer ?
#
loop_
_entity_poly.entity_id
_entity_poly.type
_entity_poly.pdbx_seq_one_letter_code
_entity_poly.pdbx_strand_id
1 'polypeptide(L)'
;MLILFGTRRMNKEMGVDNRQLYKCPHCNNVSHYKIVRNRLYFTLFFVPVLPLSSTYYEVCPICERGGIITKAIAKEAIVAPEAIAVNQ
;
A
#
# COMPACT_ATOMS: atom_id res chain seq x y z
N MET A 1 30.25 19.98 -5.51
CA MET A 1 29.61 19.10 -6.52
C MET A 1 28.12 19.25 -6.36
N LEU A 2 27.41 19.77 -7.36
CA LEU A 2 25.96 19.98 -7.29
C LEU A 2 25.27 18.70 -7.78
N ILE A 3 24.66 17.93 -6.88
CA ILE A 3 23.86 16.76 -7.26
C ILE A 3 22.49 17.28 -7.71
N LEU A 4 22.28 17.28 -9.03
CA LEU A 4 21.08 17.85 -9.65
C LEU A 4 19.89 16.88 -9.67
N PHE A 5 20.15 15.58 -9.58
CA PHE A 5 19.14 14.54 -9.72
C PHE A 5 19.23 13.50 -8.60
N GLY A 6 18.11 12.83 -8.33
CA GLY A 6 18.02 11.78 -7.33
C GLY A 6 16.74 10.99 -7.47
N THR A 7 16.50 10.07 -6.54
CA THR A 7 15.21 9.38 -6.43
C THR A 7 14.69 9.45 -5.00
N ARG A 8 13.39 9.64 -4.84
CA ARG A 8 12.73 9.72 -3.54
C ARG A 8 11.57 8.74 -3.48
N ARG A 9 11.52 7.93 -2.43
CA ARG A 9 10.38 7.06 -2.14
C ARG A 9 9.37 7.81 -1.28
N MET A 10 8.10 7.70 -1.63
CA MET A 10 7.00 8.25 -0.86
C MET A 10 5.98 7.15 -0.59
N ASN A 11 5.71 6.92 0.69
CA ASN A 11 4.67 6.02 1.14
C ASN A 11 3.38 6.83 1.35
N LYS A 12 2.27 6.34 0.82
CA LYS A 12 0.94 6.88 1.05
C LYS A 12 0.02 5.75 1.48
N GLU A 13 -0.56 5.90 2.67
CA GLU A 13 -1.64 5.01 3.11
C GLU A 13 -2.88 5.31 2.28
N MET A 14 -3.40 4.29 1.62
CA MET A 14 -4.51 4.42 0.66
C MET A 14 -5.87 4.11 1.28
N GLY A 15 -5.88 3.33 2.36
CA GLY A 15 -7.09 2.88 3.05
C GLY A 15 -6.86 1.54 3.74
N VAL A 16 -7.94 0.96 4.23
CA VAL A 16 -7.96 -0.38 4.82
C VAL A 16 -8.73 -1.32 3.88
N ASP A 17 -8.31 -2.57 3.80
CA ASP A 17 -9.01 -3.60 3.05
C ASP A 17 -10.29 -4.01 3.77
N ASN A 18 -11.41 -3.53 3.26
CA ASN A 18 -12.73 -3.77 3.83
C ASN A 18 -13.38 -5.06 3.33
N ARG A 19 -12.70 -5.86 2.50
CA ARG A 19 -13.26 -7.11 1.94
C ARG A 19 -13.55 -8.14 3.02
N GLN A 20 -12.59 -8.35 3.93
CA GLN A 20 -12.71 -9.31 5.02
C GLN A 20 -11.71 -9.04 6.14
N LEU A 21 -11.98 -9.62 7.30
CA LEU A 21 -11.05 -9.67 8.42
C LEU A 21 -10.02 -10.77 8.17
N TYR A 22 -8.75 -10.41 8.14
CA TYR A 22 -7.66 -11.37 7.98
C TYR A 22 -7.02 -11.65 9.33
N LYS A 23 -6.79 -12.93 9.62
CA LYS A 23 -5.98 -13.36 10.76
C LYS A 23 -4.51 -13.33 10.37
N CYS A 24 -3.74 -12.44 10.99
CA CYS A 24 -2.33 -12.29 10.66
C CYS A 24 -1.52 -13.53 11.11
N PRO A 25 -0.76 -14.19 10.21
CA PRO A 25 0.06 -15.34 10.59
C PRO A 25 1.20 -14.98 11.55
N HIS A 26 1.53 -13.69 11.66
CA HIS A 26 2.66 -13.23 12.44
C HIS A 26 2.33 -12.76 13.86
N CYS A 27 1.22 -12.05 14.04
CA CYS A 27 0.79 -11.55 15.35
C CYS A 27 -0.50 -12.21 15.86
N ASN A 28 -1.09 -13.11 15.07
CA ASN A 28 -2.29 -13.89 15.39
C ASN A 28 -3.55 -13.06 15.67
N ASN A 29 -3.50 -11.75 15.46
CA ASN A 29 -4.65 -10.85 15.58
C ASN A 29 -5.50 -10.84 14.31
N VAL A 30 -6.78 -10.56 14.50
CA VAL A 30 -7.78 -10.47 13.44
C VAL A 30 -8.06 -8.99 13.18
N SER A 31 -7.74 -8.52 11.98
CA SER A 31 -7.88 -7.10 11.62
C SER A 31 -7.98 -6.93 10.10
N HIS A 32 -8.57 -5.81 9.67
CA HIS A 32 -8.49 -5.38 8.28
C HIS A 32 -7.06 -4.93 7.94
N TYR A 33 -6.52 -5.39 6.82
CA TYR A 33 -5.15 -5.05 6.42
C TYR A 33 -5.11 -3.65 5.82
N LYS A 34 -4.12 -2.83 6.18
CA LYS A 34 -3.93 -1.50 5.58
C LYS A 34 -3.27 -1.64 4.20
N ILE A 35 -3.76 -0.88 3.23
CA ILE A 35 -3.19 -0.82 1.88
C ILE A 35 -2.26 0.40 1.79
N VAL A 36 -0.98 0.13 1.58
CA VAL A 36 0.06 1.17 1.49
C VAL A 36 0.61 1.21 0.07
N ARG A 37 0.66 2.41 -0.51
CA ARG A 37 1.28 2.64 -1.80
C ARG A 37 2.66 3.26 -1.62
N ASN A 38 3.69 2.59 -2.10
CA ASN A 38 5.02 3.17 -2.23
C ASN A 38 5.24 3.64 -3.66
N ARG A 39 5.60 4.91 -3.83
CA ARG A 39 5.88 5.49 -5.15
C ARG A 39 7.30 6.05 -5.17
N LEU A 40 8.08 5.58 -6.15
CA LEU A 40 9.40 6.12 -6.44
C LEU A 40 9.24 7.32 -7.37
N TYR A 41 9.80 8.46 -6.99
CA TYR A 41 9.86 9.66 -7.80
C TYR A 41 11.29 9.95 -8.22
N PHE A 42 11.45 10.39 -9.45
CA PHE A 42 12.64 11.08 -9.90
C PHE A 42 12.61 12.51 -9.37
N THR A 43 13.65 12.89 -8.63
CA THR A 43 13.81 14.24 -8.09
C THR A 43 14.82 15.01 -8.92
N LEU A 44 14.47 16.22 -9.34
CA LEU A 44 15.39 17.17 -9.97
C LEU A 44 15.44 18.43 -9.10
N PHE A 45 16.63 18.91 -8.75
CA PHE A 45 16.82 20.02 -7.80
C PHE A 45 16.01 19.83 -6.51
N PHE A 46 15.99 18.61 -5.96
CA PHE A 46 15.22 18.23 -4.75
C PHE A 46 13.69 18.26 -4.90
N VAL A 47 13.15 18.64 -6.06
CA VAL A 47 11.71 18.60 -6.35
C VAL A 47 11.37 17.26 -7.02
N PRO A 48 10.44 16.45 -6.47
CA PRO A 48 9.96 15.22 -7.12
C PRO A 48 9.11 15.58 -8.33
N VAL A 49 9.64 15.34 -9.55
CA VAL A 49 9.02 15.79 -10.80
C VAL A 49 8.19 14.68 -11.46
N LEU A 50 8.74 13.46 -11.51
CA LEU A 50 8.16 12.36 -12.28
C LEU A 50 8.09 11.07 -11.46
N PRO A 51 6.94 10.35 -11.42
CA PRO A 51 6.86 9.05 -10.77
C PRO A 51 7.49 7.96 -11.66
N LEU A 52 8.52 7.28 -11.15
CA LEU A 52 9.23 6.20 -11.84
C LEU A 52 8.53 4.84 -11.68
N SER A 53 8.05 4.53 -10.48
CA SER A 53 7.37 3.26 -10.21
C SER A 53 6.38 3.40 -9.06
N SER A 54 5.40 2.48 -9.03
CA SER A 54 4.49 2.38 -7.90
C SER A 54 4.26 0.93 -7.51
N THR A 55 4.54 0.62 -6.25
CA THR A 55 4.32 -0.69 -5.63
C THR A 55 3.23 -0.55 -4.58
N TYR A 56 2.35 -1.55 -4.50
CA TYR A 56 1.28 -1.59 -3.53
C TYR A 56 1.58 -2.71 -2.54
N TYR A 57 1.27 -2.47 -1.28
CA TYR A 57 1.48 -3.40 -0.19
C TYR A 57 0.18 -3.55 0.58
N GLU A 58 -0.16 -4.78 0.91
CA GLU A 58 -1.11 -5.09 2.00
C GLU A 58 -0.27 -5.31 3.25
N VAL A 59 -0.59 -4.65 4.36
CA VAL A 59 0.16 -4.84 5.61
C VAL A 59 -0.78 -4.89 6.80
N CYS A 60 -0.44 -5.71 7.79
CA CYS A 60 -1.18 -5.73 9.04
C CYS A 60 -1.01 -4.39 9.77
N PRO A 61 -2.09 -3.76 10.28
CA PRO A 61 -2.00 -2.50 11.01
C PRO A 61 -1.29 -2.64 12.37
N ILE A 62 -1.15 -3.87 12.89
CA ILE A 62 -0.62 -4.14 14.24
C ILE A 62 0.89 -4.41 14.20
N CYS A 63 1.35 -5.30 13.31
CA CYS A 63 2.75 -5.69 13.24
C CYS A 63 3.48 -5.18 11.99
N GLU A 64 2.79 -4.46 11.11
CA GLU A 64 3.31 -3.85 9.87
C GLU A 64 3.92 -4.82 8.86
N ARG A 65 3.74 -6.13 9.07
CA ARG A 65 4.15 -7.15 8.11
C ARG A 65 3.05 -7.37 7.08
N GLY A 66 3.49 -7.65 5.86
CA GLY A 66 2.61 -8.05 4.79
C GLY A 66 3.35 -8.18 3.47
N GLY A 67 2.61 -8.20 2.36
CA GLY A 67 3.08 -8.58 1.04
C GLY A 67 2.91 -7.49 -0.01
N ILE A 68 3.59 -7.67 -1.15
CA ILE A 68 3.36 -6.85 -2.34
C ILE A 68 2.12 -7.36 -3.05
N ILE A 69 1.23 -6.44 -3.43
CA ILE A 69 0.01 -6.72 -4.19
C ILE A 69 -0.02 -5.95 -5.51
N THR A 70 -0.90 -6.38 -6.42
CA THR A 70 -1.10 -5.69 -7.69
C THR A 70 -2.00 -4.45 -7.52
N LYS A 71 -1.87 -3.50 -8.45
CA LYS A 71 -2.69 -2.27 -8.46
C LYS A 71 -4.19 -2.54 -8.57
N ALA A 72 -4.59 -3.60 -9.27
CA ALA A 72 -6.00 -3.96 -9.44
C ALA A 72 -6.60 -4.39 -8.10
N ILE A 73 -5.96 -5.34 -7.42
CA ILE A 73 -6.35 -5.82 -6.09
C ILE A 73 -6.38 -4.66 -5.08
N ALA A 74 -5.35 -3.81 -5.09
CA ALA A 74 -5.27 -2.66 -4.19
C ALA A 74 -6.44 -1.69 -4.37
N LYS A 75 -6.86 -1.44 -5.63
CA LYS A 75 -8.01 -0.56 -5.90
C LYS A 75 -9.31 -1.19 -5.44
N GLU A 76 -9.52 -2.47 -5.74
CA GLU A 76 -10.74 -3.18 -5.35
C GLU A 76 -10.90 -3.24 -3.83
N ALA A 77 -9.80 -3.42 -3.08
CA ALA A 77 -9.79 -3.42 -1.62
C ALA A 77 -10.21 -2.07 -1.01
N ILE A 78 -9.93 -0.95 -1.68
CA ILE A 78 -10.27 0.41 -1.19
C ILE A 78 -11.69 0.83 -1.61
N VAL A 79 -12.17 0.36 -2.77
CA VAL A 79 -13.44 0.80 -3.39
C VAL A 79 -14.64 0.03 -2.85
N ALA A 80 -14.46 -1.06 -2.13
CA ALA A 80 -15.57 -1.77 -1.50
C ALA A 80 -15.87 -1.17 -0.11
N PRO A 81 -16.84 -0.24 0.06
CA PRO A 81 -17.29 0.12 1.39
C PRO A 81 -18.06 -1.00 2.08
N GLU A 82 -18.74 -1.91 1.35
CA GLU A 82 -19.55 -3.00 1.92
C GLU A 82 -20.06 -3.88 0.77
N ALA A 83 -19.50 -5.07 0.57
CA ALA A 83 -20.11 -6.23 -0.11
C ALA A 83 -18.99 -7.20 -0.52
N ILE A 84 -18.68 -8.17 0.34
CA ILE A 84 -18.76 -9.62 0.07
C ILE A 84 -18.72 -10.24 1.47
N ALA A 85 -19.87 -10.22 2.14
CA ALA A 85 -20.17 -11.29 3.08
C ALA A 85 -20.26 -12.58 2.25
N VAL A 86 -19.47 -13.58 2.63
CA VAL A 86 -19.86 -14.99 2.63
C VAL A 86 -20.57 -15.49 1.36
N ASN A 87 -19.83 -16.14 0.48
CA ASN A 87 -20.36 -17.29 -0.26
C ASN A 87 -19.70 -18.50 0.42
N GLN A 88 -20.29 -19.07 1.47
CA GLN A 88 -21.31 -20.14 1.45
C GLN A 88 -20.93 -21.27 0.47
#